data_AF-A0A7L0L7P4-F1
#
_entry.id   AF-A0A7L0L7P4-F1
#
_cell.length_a   1.000
_cell.length_b   1.000
_cell.length_c   1.000
_cell.angle_alpha   90.00
_cell.angle_beta   90.00
_cell.angle_gamma   90.00
#
_symmetry.space_group_name_H-M   'P 1'
#
loop_
_entity.id
_entity.type
_entity.pdbx_description
1 polymer ?
#
loop_
_entity_poly.entity_id
_entity_poly.type
_entity_poly.pdbx_seq_one_letter_code
_entity_poly.pdbx_strand_id
1 'polypeptide(L)'
;YHNNLFCLAGIRLAPKEKLDIPVLFLPAEMKIYKAVVVIHVMRENGENWPYKVTDGSNTDLNRNVTVAENGETQGIVWIYPINGTPEAPEQKSVMIRCQARQRQEQRVELLLFGVMPGAPALPDAGNSTSDDTDELSDTDESSDSPEVTDGSPATLEFLYELQYQSDEIRSQLESLVGMQLVEKEWDTESKIVTLIFNVVFAPSKPMRNEATVVIQCTAGGLWKFPLVFIATEPEVDDVINIEALGLNKESIVGFKLTSQTR
;
A
#
# COMPACT_ATOMS: atom_id res chain seq x y z
N TYR A 1 -14.60 -3.27 21.18
CA TYR A 1 -14.97 -2.04 20.47
C TYR A 1 -15.06 -0.88 21.46
N HIS A 2 -13.97 -0.13 21.66
CA HIS A 2 -14.02 1.11 22.43
C HIS A 2 -14.39 2.24 21.48
N ASN A 3 -15.67 2.63 21.47
CA ASN A 3 -16.14 3.87 20.86
C ASN A 3 -15.59 5.04 21.69
N ASN A 4 -14.39 5.51 21.37
CA ASN A 4 -13.91 6.79 21.85
C ASN A 4 -14.64 7.92 21.10
N LEU A 5 -15.90 8.17 21.49
CA LEU A 5 -16.60 9.38 21.09
C LEU A 5 -15.99 10.56 21.87
N PHE A 6 -15.03 11.25 21.26
CA PHE A 6 -14.60 12.54 21.79
C PHE A 6 -15.68 13.57 21.44
N CYS A 7 -16.59 13.83 22.37
CA CYS A 7 -17.61 14.86 22.24
C CYS A 7 -17.09 16.18 22.82
N LEU A 8 -16.68 17.10 21.95
CA LEU A 8 -16.42 18.48 22.31
C LEU A 8 -17.75 19.24 22.22
N ALA A 9 -18.29 19.65 23.37
CA ALA A 9 -19.54 20.40 23.46
C ALA A 9 -19.29 21.79 24.07
N GLY A 10 -20.12 22.78 23.69
CA GLY A 10 -20.12 24.11 24.31
C GLY A 10 -19.08 25.09 23.77
N ILE A 11 -18.52 24.85 22.58
CA ILE A 11 -17.63 25.80 21.91
C ILE A 11 -18.47 26.97 21.37
N ARG A 12 -18.24 28.17 21.91
CA ARG A 12 -18.88 29.39 21.44
C ARG A 12 -18.15 29.91 20.21
N LEU A 13 -18.89 30.21 19.15
CA LEU A 13 -18.35 30.77 17.92
C LEU A 13 -18.98 32.13 17.67
N ALA A 14 -18.13 33.16 17.63
CA ALA A 14 -18.51 34.49 17.19
C ALA A 14 -18.69 34.52 15.66
N PRO A 15 -19.40 35.53 15.13
CA PRO A 15 -19.55 35.68 13.68
C PRO A 15 -18.20 35.72 12.96
N LYS A 16 -18.04 34.87 11.93
CA LYS A 16 -16.81 34.71 11.12
C LYS A 16 -15.60 34.15 11.87
N GLU A 17 -15.79 33.70 13.10
CA GLU A 17 -14.76 32.96 13.82
C GLU A 17 -14.49 31.61 13.14
N LYS A 18 -13.25 31.16 13.19
CA LYS A 18 -12.84 29.86 12.65
C LYS A 18 -12.73 28.87 13.80
N LEU A 19 -13.23 27.66 13.57
CA LEU A 19 -13.09 26.54 14.51
C LEU A 19 -12.10 25.53 13.94
N ASP A 20 -11.01 25.29 14.65
CA ASP A 20 -10.06 24.23 14.33
C ASP A 20 -10.38 22.97 15.14
N ILE A 21 -10.60 21.84 14.47
CA ILE A 21 -10.89 20.54 15.09
C ILE A 21 -9.70 19.62 14.84
N PRO A 22 -8.82 19.38 15.82
CA PRO A 22 -7.70 18.48 15.65
C PRO A 22 -8.18 17.02 15.56
N VAL A 23 -7.66 16.28 14.60
CA VAL A 23 -7.91 14.85 14.43
C VAL A 23 -6.62 14.09 14.66
N LEU A 24 -6.62 13.17 15.64
CA LEU A 24 -5.49 12.29 15.94
C LEU A 24 -5.83 10.87 15.51
N PHE A 25 -4.96 10.27 14.70
CA PHE A 25 -5.11 8.89 14.22
C PHE A 25 -3.95 8.03 14.74
N LEU A 26 -4.26 7.12 15.66
CA LEU A 26 -3.31 6.18 16.27
C LEU A 26 -3.87 4.75 16.10
N PRO A 27 -3.72 4.16 14.91
CA PRO A 27 -4.23 2.82 14.63
C PRO A 27 -3.45 1.77 15.44
N ALA A 28 -4.16 0.83 16.05
CA ALA A 28 -3.56 -0.32 16.71
C ALA A 28 -3.33 -1.50 15.75
N GLU A 29 -4.01 -1.51 14.60
CA GLU A 29 -4.01 -2.59 13.62
C GLU A 29 -3.88 -2.02 12.21
N MET A 30 -3.31 -2.81 11.29
CA MET A 30 -3.11 -2.42 9.89
C MET A 30 -4.37 -2.66 9.03
N LYS A 31 -5.47 -1.99 9.38
CA LYS A 31 -6.74 -2.03 8.65
C LYS A 31 -7.33 -0.63 8.41
N ILE A 32 -8.23 -0.49 7.44
CA ILE A 32 -8.98 0.75 7.22
C ILE A 32 -9.88 1.05 8.43
N TYR A 33 -9.79 2.29 8.92
CA TYR A 33 -10.69 2.83 9.93
C TYR A 33 -11.65 3.82 9.27
N LYS A 34 -12.95 3.64 9.49
CA LYS A 34 -13.98 4.57 9.05
C LYS A 34 -14.56 5.28 10.27
N ALA A 35 -14.58 6.59 10.22
CA ALA A 35 -15.16 7.45 11.24
C ALA A 35 -15.94 8.57 10.57
N VAL A 36 -16.72 9.29 11.36
CA VAL A 36 -17.49 10.45 10.91
C VAL A 36 -17.37 11.53 11.96
N VAL A 37 -17.01 12.75 11.54
CA VAL A 37 -17.08 13.95 12.38
C VAL A 37 -18.42 14.62 12.13
N VAL A 38 -19.21 14.73 13.18
CA VAL A 38 -20.51 15.42 13.15
C VAL A 38 -20.36 16.73 13.91
N ILE A 39 -20.47 17.85 13.20
CA ILE A 39 -20.47 19.19 13.80
C ILE A 39 -21.92 19.66 13.85
N HIS A 40 -22.44 19.89 15.05
CA HIS A 40 -23.76 20.46 15.26
C HIS A 40 -23.64 21.86 15.84
N VAL A 41 -24.20 22.85 15.16
CA VAL A 41 -24.25 24.25 15.59
C VAL A 41 -25.69 24.62 15.89
N MET A 42 -25.90 25.12 17.10
CA MET A 42 -27.16 25.62 17.62
C MET A 42 -26.97 27.04 18.15
N ARG A 43 -28.05 27.79 18.32
CA ARG A 43 -27.96 29.08 19.02
C ARG A 43 -27.58 28.83 20.48
N GLU A 44 -26.78 29.74 21.03
CA GLU A 44 -26.36 29.67 22.44
C GLU A 44 -27.55 29.64 23.41
N ASN A 45 -28.63 30.35 23.06
CA ASN A 45 -29.85 30.42 23.88
C ASN A 45 -30.77 29.19 23.72
N GLY A 46 -30.41 28.23 22.86
CA GLY A 46 -31.22 27.03 22.58
C GLY A 46 -32.50 27.29 21.77
N GLU A 47 -32.75 28.53 21.37
CA GLU A 47 -33.90 28.86 20.52
C GLU A 47 -33.60 28.53 19.06
N ASN A 48 -34.67 28.29 18.29
CA ASN A 48 -34.54 28.15 16.84
C ASN A 48 -34.06 29.47 16.21
N TRP A 49 -33.38 29.34 15.08
CA TRP A 49 -33.08 30.47 14.22
C TRP A 49 -34.36 30.93 13.53
N PRO A 50 -34.60 32.26 13.43
CA PRO A 50 -35.80 32.82 12.79
C PRO A 50 -35.82 32.64 11.26
N TYR A 51 -34.92 31.82 10.72
CA TYR A 51 -34.83 31.50 9.31
C TYR A 51 -35.70 30.29 8.99
N LYS A 52 -36.63 30.46 8.05
CA LYS A 52 -37.44 29.36 7.50
C LYS A 52 -36.82 28.90 6.19
N VAL A 53 -36.53 27.61 6.11
CA VAL A 53 -36.05 26.98 4.87
C VAL A 53 -37.25 26.88 3.93
N THR A 54 -37.27 27.64 2.84
CA THR A 54 -38.34 27.59 1.83
C THR A 54 -38.05 26.49 0.82
N ASP A 55 -39.07 25.75 0.35
CA ASP A 55 -38.99 24.60 -0.58
C ASP A 55 -38.42 24.87 -1.99
N GLY A 56 -37.67 25.96 -2.17
CA GLY A 56 -36.95 26.31 -3.41
C GLY A 56 -35.52 26.82 -3.18
N SER A 57 -34.99 26.76 -1.94
CA SER A 57 -33.58 27.06 -1.69
C SER A 57 -32.68 25.90 -2.12
N ASN A 58 -31.43 26.25 -2.47
CA ASN A 58 -30.37 25.37 -2.95
C ASN A 58 -30.40 24.02 -2.21
N THR A 59 -30.58 22.91 -2.93
CA THR A 59 -30.78 21.55 -2.37
C THR A 59 -29.67 21.11 -1.41
N ASP A 60 -28.48 21.69 -1.55
CA ASP A 60 -27.32 21.42 -0.71
C ASP A 60 -27.38 22.10 0.66
N LEU A 61 -28.07 23.25 0.78
CA LEU A 61 -28.27 23.94 2.06
C LEU A 61 -29.28 23.19 2.93
N ASN A 62 -30.33 22.64 2.32
CA ASN A 62 -31.40 21.93 3.04
C ASN A 62 -30.91 20.61 3.64
N ARG A 63 -29.83 20.01 3.10
CA ARG A 63 -29.25 18.76 3.62
C ARG A 63 -28.54 18.91 4.96
N ASN A 64 -28.05 20.11 5.27
CA ASN A 64 -27.23 20.37 6.44
C ASN A 64 -27.99 21.16 7.53
N VAL A 65 -29.29 21.41 7.35
CA VAL A 65 -30.11 22.19 8.29
C VAL A 65 -31.08 21.27 8.99
N THR A 66 -31.09 21.31 10.34
CA THR A 66 -32.12 20.64 11.13
C THR A 66 -33.30 21.59 11.33
N VAL A 67 -34.51 21.13 11.02
CA VAL A 67 -35.74 21.93 11.05
C VAL A 67 -36.65 21.40 12.16
N ALA A 68 -37.18 22.29 12.98
CA ALA A 68 -38.14 21.96 14.04
C ALA A 68 -39.55 21.75 13.47
N GLU A 69 -40.45 21.13 14.25
CA GLU A 69 -41.83 20.81 13.82
C GLU A 69 -42.63 22.04 13.36
N ASN A 70 -42.26 23.24 13.82
CA ASN A 70 -42.87 24.52 13.45
C ASN A 70 -42.29 25.15 12.16
N GLY A 71 -41.38 24.47 11.47
CA GLY A 71 -40.73 24.91 10.24
C GLY A 71 -39.57 25.89 10.44
N GLU A 72 -39.13 26.12 11.68
CA GLU A 72 -37.97 26.96 11.99
C GLU A 72 -36.67 26.16 11.98
N THR A 73 -35.55 26.82 11.70
CA THR A 73 -34.23 26.19 11.69
C THR A 73 -33.74 25.95 13.13
N GLN A 74 -33.68 24.70 13.56
CA GLN A 74 -33.21 24.31 14.89
C GLN A 74 -31.67 24.38 15.00
N GLY A 75 -30.97 24.06 13.92
CA GLY A 75 -29.52 24.03 13.90
C GLY A 75 -28.95 23.71 12.53
N ILE A 76 -27.62 23.69 12.47
CA ILE A 76 -26.87 23.32 11.26
C ILE A 76 -25.97 22.15 11.62
N VAL A 77 -26.03 21.08 10.83
CA VAL A 77 -25.25 19.85 10.99
C VAL A 77 -24.36 19.67 9.77
N TRP A 78 -23.07 19.50 10.00
CA TRP A 78 -22.13 19.03 8.98
C TRP A 78 -21.62 17.65 9.34
N ILE A 79 -21.56 16.77 8.35
CA ILE A 79 -21.12 15.38 8.50
C ILE A 79 -19.92 15.18 7.58
N TYR A 80 -18.74 15.00 8.17
CA TYR A 80 -17.48 14.79 7.45
C TYR A 80 -17.02 13.34 7.63
N PRO A 81 -17.12 12.47 6.60
CA PRO A 81 -16.56 11.13 6.67
C PRO A 81 -15.03 11.19 6.69
N ILE A 82 -14.42 10.40 7.56
CA ILE A 82 -12.97 10.25 7.68
C ILE A 82 -12.61 8.78 7.44
N ASN A 83 -11.72 8.55 6.47
CA ASN A 83 -11.13 7.25 6.21
C ASN A 83 -9.65 7.29 6.64
N GLY A 84 -9.30 6.56 7.69
CA GLY A 84 -7.94 6.41 8.17
C GLY A 84 -7.30 5.16 7.58
N THR A 85 -6.23 5.36 6.80
CA THR A 85 -5.39 4.28 6.27
C THR A 85 -4.11 4.25 7.08
N PRO A 86 -3.83 3.17 7.83
CA PRO A 86 -2.61 3.06 8.63
C PRO A 86 -1.39 2.83 7.73
N GLU A 87 -0.35 3.62 7.96
CA GLU A 87 0.97 3.46 7.32
C GLU A 87 1.97 2.97 8.37
N ALA A 88 2.75 1.95 8.01
CA ALA A 88 3.82 1.43 8.84
C ALA A 88 4.93 2.49 9.04
N PRO A 89 5.60 2.47 10.21
CA PRO A 89 6.80 3.27 10.40
C PRO A 89 7.85 2.98 9.31
N GLU A 90 8.78 3.92 9.13
CA GLU A 90 9.88 3.77 8.18
C GLU A 90 10.63 2.46 8.40
N GLN A 91 10.72 1.67 7.32
CA GLN A 91 11.41 0.39 7.33
C GLN A 91 12.88 0.58 7.01
N LYS A 92 13.72 -0.34 7.49
CA LYS A 92 15.15 -0.34 7.15
C LYS A 92 15.32 -0.55 5.64
N SER A 93 16.31 0.13 5.07
CA SER A 93 16.63 -0.03 3.66
C SER A 93 17.30 -1.38 3.40
N VAL A 94 16.89 -2.03 2.31
CA VAL A 94 17.52 -3.26 1.82
C VAL A 94 18.49 -2.87 0.71
N MET A 95 19.76 -3.27 0.84
CA MET A 95 20.80 -2.99 -0.14
C MET A 95 20.99 -4.17 -1.08
N ILE A 96 20.95 -3.89 -2.38
CA ILE A 96 21.21 -4.85 -3.45
C ILE A 96 22.39 -4.31 -4.26
N ARG A 97 23.51 -5.04 -4.22
CA ARG A 97 24.78 -4.58 -4.80
C ARG A 97 25.37 -5.60 -5.76
N CYS A 98 25.88 -5.13 -6.89
CA CYS A 98 26.71 -5.90 -7.81
C CYS A 98 27.68 -5.00 -8.58
N GLN A 99 28.51 -5.57 -9.44
CA GLN A 99 29.29 -4.81 -10.42
C GLN A 99 28.43 -4.54 -11.67
N ALA A 100 28.72 -3.47 -12.39
CA ALA A 100 28.16 -3.28 -13.71
C ALA A 100 28.48 -4.48 -14.62
N ARG A 101 27.56 -4.80 -15.53
CA ARG A 101 27.58 -5.95 -16.46
C ARG A 101 27.39 -7.32 -15.81
N GLN A 102 27.20 -7.38 -14.49
CA GLN A 102 26.82 -8.59 -13.79
C GLN A 102 25.32 -8.64 -13.51
N ARG A 103 24.80 -9.84 -13.26
CA ARG A 103 23.41 -10.07 -12.84
C ARG A 103 23.41 -10.64 -11.44
N GLN A 104 22.76 -9.95 -10.52
CA GLN A 104 22.55 -10.40 -9.14
C GLN A 104 21.10 -10.83 -8.97
N GLU A 105 20.90 -12.01 -8.40
CA GLU A 105 19.61 -12.43 -7.85
C GLU A 105 19.73 -12.47 -6.33
N GLN A 106 18.78 -11.85 -5.63
CA GLN A 106 18.78 -11.76 -4.18
C GLN A 106 17.37 -12.02 -3.65
N ARG A 107 17.26 -12.96 -2.70
CA ARG A 107 16.04 -13.12 -1.91
C ARG A 107 15.95 -12.01 -0.88
N VAL A 108 14.83 -11.29 -0.89
CA VAL A 108 14.53 -10.18 0.01
C VAL A 108 13.28 -10.52 0.80
N GLU A 109 13.43 -10.58 2.12
CA GLU A 109 12.34 -10.87 3.06
C GLU A 109 11.80 -9.56 3.63
N LEU A 110 10.52 -9.30 3.43
CA LEU A 110 9.84 -8.09 3.91
C LEU A 110 8.84 -8.48 5.00
N LEU A 111 9.04 -7.94 6.21
CA LEU A 111 8.24 -8.25 7.39
C LEU A 111 7.10 -7.23 7.56
N LEU A 112 5.87 -7.69 7.44
CA LEU A 112 4.67 -6.90 7.62
C LEU A 112 4.13 -7.09 9.04
N PHE A 113 4.36 -6.10 9.90
CA PHE A 113 3.87 -6.11 11.28
C PHE A 113 2.42 -5.60 11.35
N GLY A 114 1.64 -6.17 12.28
CA GLY A 114 0.30 -5.67 12.63
C GLY A 114 -0.82 -6.13 11.69
N VAL A 115 -0.57 -7.17 10.90
CA VAL A 115 -1.59 -7.78 10.03
C VAL A 115 -2.50 -8.66 10.89
N MET A 116 -3.82 -8.49 10.76
CA MET A 116 -4.82 -9.28 11.47
C MET A 116 -5.62 -10.13 10.49
N PRO A 117 -5.82 -11.43 10.74
CA PRO A 117 -6.65 -12.26 9.88
C PRO A 117 -8.07 -11.70 9.85
N GLY A 118 -8.65 -11.65 8.65
CA GLY A 118 -10.06 -11.28 8.50
C GLY A 118 -10.92 -12.27 9.27
N ALA A 119 -11.88 -11.78 10.06
CA ALA A 119 -12.90 -12.65 10.61
C ALA A 119 -13.56 -13.38 9.43
N PRO A 120 -13.75 -14.71 9.48
CA PRO A 120 -14.51 -15.40 8.45
C PRO A 120 -15.88 -14.73 8.38
N ALA A 121 -16.27 -14.31 7.18
CA ALA A 121 -17.62 -13.84 6.94
C ALA A 121 -18.57 -14.93 7.46
N LEU A 122 -19.34 -14.61 8.50
CA LEU A 122 -20.44 -15.47 8.90
C LEU A 122 -21.29 -15.71 7.65
N PRO A 123 -21.63 -16.96 7.32
CA PRO A 123 -22.52 -17.21 6.20
C PRO A 123 -23.80 -16.44 6.46
N ASP A 124 -24.13 -15.58 5.50
CA ASP A 124 -25.38 -14.85 5.47
C ASP A 124 -26.50 -15.88 5.63
N ALA A 125 -27.28 -15.78 6.70
CA ALA A 125 -28.44 -16.63 6.92
C ALA A 125 -29.53 -16.20 5.94
N GLY A 126 -29.30 -16.46 4.65
CA GLY A 126 -30.25 -16.29 3.57
C GLY A 126 -31.13 -17.52 3.48
N ASN A 127 -32.32 -17.40 4.07
CA ASN A 127 -33.52 -18.21 3.89
C ASN A 127 -33.39 -19.52 3.09
N SER A 128 -33.44 -20.63 3.83
CA SER A 128 -33.90 -21.91 3.33
C SER A 128 -35.35 -21.81 2.84
N THR A 129 -35.56 -22.00 1.54
CA THR A 129 -36.79 -22.59 1.02
C THR A 129 -36.41 -23.81 0.18
N SER A 130 -36.81 -24.95 0.71
CA SER A 130 -36.92 -26.26 0.05
C SER A 130 -37.61 -26.16 -1.32
N ASP A 131 -37.03 -26.81 -2.32
CA ASP A 131 -37.85 -27.63 -3.21
C ASP A 131 -37.01 -28.78 -3.78
N ASP A 132 -37.52 -29.99 -3.57
CA ASP A 132 -36.96 -31.26 -3.99
C ASP A 132 -37.19 -31.48 -5.49
N THR A 133 -36.21 -32.02 -6.22
CA THR A 133 -36.50 -33.07 -7.22
C THR A 133 -35.26 -33.92 -7.50
N ASP A 134 -35.40 -35.22 -7.24
CA ASP A 134 -34.52 -36.33 -7.61
C ASP A 134 -34.24 -36.38 -9.13
N GLU A 135 -33.01 -36.74 -9.53
CA GLU A 135 -32.79 -37.90 -10.41
C GLU A 135 -31.32 -38.36 -10.40
N LEU A 136 -31.15 -39.68 -10.24
CA LEU A 136 -29.92 -40.46 -10.18
C LEU A 136 -29.39 -40.80 -11.59
N SER A 137 -28.07 -40.73 -11.79
CA SER A 137 -27.37 -41.65 -12.70
C SER A 137 -25.89 -41.77 -12.35
N ASP A 138 -25.50 -42.98 -11.95
CA ASP A 138 -24.12 -43.46 -11.78
C ASP A 138 -23.33 -43.44 -13.10
N THR A 139 -22.00 -43.23 -13.04
CA THR A 139 -20.94 -44.09 -13.63
C THR A 139 -19.53 -43.45 -13.46
N ASP A 140 -18.76 -44.07 -12.56
CA ASP A 140 -17.34 -44.51 -12.58
C ASP A 140 -16.10 -43.64 -12.90
N GLU A 141 -15.14 -43.84 -11.97
CA GLU A 141 -13.66 -43.91 -12.00
C GLU A 141 -12.71 -42.71 -12.23
N SER A 142 -11.78 -42.63 -11.25
CA SER A 142 -10.36 -42.26 -11.31
C SER A 142 -9.97 -40.78 -11.26
N SER A 143 -9.58 -40.32 -10.06
CA SER A 143 -8.14 -40.09 -9.74
C SER A 143 -7.97 -39.58 -8.31
N ASP A 144 -7.13 -40.30 -7.56
CA ASP A 144 -6.63 -39.98 -6.23
C ASP A 144 -5.71 -38.75 -6.26
N SER A 145 -6.08 -37.71 -5.53
CA SER A 145 -5.15 -36.75 -4.93
C SER A 145 -5.84 -36.11 -3.72
N PRO A 146 -5.27 -36.18 -2.50
CA PRO A 146 -5.81 -35.44 -1.38
C PRO A 146 -5.47 -33.96 -1.60
N GLU A 147 -6.45 -33.19 -2.10
CA GLU A 147 -6.45 -31.75 -1.88
C GLU A 147 -6.51 -31.53 -0.37
N VAL A 148 -5.35 -31.24 0.23
CA VAL A 148 -5.29 -30.61 1.54
C VAL A 148 -5.80 -29.18 1.32
N THR A 149 -7.12 -29.04 1.35
CA THR A 149 -7.79 -27.76 1.41
C THR A 149 -7.52 -27.19 2.79
N ASP A 150 -6.41 -26.47 2.94
CA ASP A 150 -6.19 -25.64 4.11
C ASP A 150 -7.33 -24.61 4.16
N GLY A 151 -8.19 -24.79 5.16
CA GLY A 151 -9.31 -23.90 5.46
C GLY A 151 -8.79 -22.49 5.73
N SER A 152 -8.78 -21.66 4.68
CA SER A 152 -8.33 -20.27 4.73
C SER A 152 -9.31 -19.40 5.51
N PRO A 153 -8.89 -18.77 6.63
CA PRO A 153 -9.65 -17.68 7.21
C PRO A 153 -9.44 -16.45 6.30
N ALA A 154 -10.43 -16.12 5.47
CA ALA A 154 -10.52 -14.91 4.64
C ALA A 154 -9.15 -14.47 4.06
N THR A 155 -8.74 -15.08 2.95
CA THR A 155 -7.40 -14.94 2.37
C THR A 155 -7.04 -13.46 2.14
N LEU A 156 -6.22 -12.89 3.02
CA LEU A 156 -5.71 -11.52 2.82
C LEU A 156 -4.80 -11.49 1.58
N GLU A 157 -5.18 -10.64 0.64
CA GLU A 157 -4.40 -10.37 -0.56
C GLU A 157 -3.49 -9.16 -0.33
N PHE A 158 -2.31 -9.21 -0.95
CA PHE A 158 -1.30 -8.17 -0.88
C PHE A 158 -1.01 -7.69 -2.29
N LEU A 159 -1.21 -6.40 -2.51
CA LEU A 159 -0.78 -5.69 -3.71
C LEU A 159 0.60 -5.11 -3.44
N TYR A 160 1.50 -5.21 -4.40
CA TYR A 160 2.84 -4.65 -4.30
C TYR A 160 3.20 -3.88 -5.56
N GLU A 161 3.88 -2.77 -5.38
CA GLU A 161 4.35 -1.91 -6.46
C GLU A 161 5.76 -1.41 -6.14
N LEU A 162 6.63 -1.37 -7.16
CA LEU A 162 7.92 -0.71 -7.05
C LEU A 162 7.78 0.75 -7.50
N GLN A 163 7.86 1.67 -6.54
CA GLN A 163 7.76 3.11 -6.78
C GLN A 163 9.14 3.76 -6.86
N TYR A 164 9.27 4.75 -7.73
CA TYR A 164 10.52 5.47 -7.99
C TYR A 164 10.39 6.93 -7.54
N GLN A 165 11.51 7.54 -7.13
CA GLN A 165 11.52 8.93 -6.68
C GLN A 165 11.31 9.93 -7.84
N SER A 166 11.63 9.54 -9.07
CA SER A 166 11.42 10.36 -10.27
C SER A 166 11.32 9.49 -11.54
N ASP A 167 10.84 10.08 -12.64
CA ASP A 167 10.76 9.42 -13.94
C ASP A 167 12.14 9.11 -14.53
N GLU A 168 13.17 9.90 -14.20
CA GLU A 168 14.55 9.62 -14.59
C GLU A 168 15.08 8.35 -13.90
N ILE A 169 14.83 8.21 -12.59
CA ILE A 169 15.23 7.01 -11.83
C ILE A 169 14.45 5.79 -12.33
N ARG A 170 13.16 5.95 -12.59
CA ARG A 170 12.31 4.91 -13.20
C ARG A 170 12.91 4.43 -14.52
N SER A 171 13.19 5.34 -15.44
CA SER A 171 13.76 5.02 -16.76
C SER A 171 15.09 4.28 -16.65
N GLN A 172 15.88 4.55 -15.60
CA GLN A 172 17.14 3.87 -15.33
C GLN A 172 16.97 2.49 -14.69
N LEU A 173 15.99 2.30 -13.78
CA LEU A 173 15.86 1.05 -13.01
C LEU A 173 14.85 0.06 -13.59
N GLU A 174 13.79 0.53 -14.27
CA GLU A 174 12.64 -0.29 -14.67
C GLU A 174 13.03 -1.48 -15.58
N SER A 175 14.05 -1.31 -16.42
CA SER A 175 14.58 -2.39 -17.27
C SER A 175 15.72 -3.21 -16.62
N LEU A 176 16.27 -2.74 -15.51
CA LEU A 176 17.43 -3.35 -14.83
C LEU A 176 17.02 -4.15 -13.58
N VAL A 177 15.82 -3.90 -13.06
CA VAL A 177 15.29 -4.52 -11.85
C VAL A 177 14.05 -5.35 -12.19
N GLY A 178 14.10 -6.64 -11.85
CA GLY A 178 12.93 -7.51 -11.80
C GLY A 178 12.61 -7.86 -10.36
N MET A 179 11.32 -7.88 -10.00
CA MET A 179 10.90 -8.28 -8.66
C MET A 179 9.68 -9.20 -8.75
N GLN A 180 9.77 -10.34 -8.08
CA GLN A 180 8.71 -11.34 -8.08
C GLN A 180 8.50 -11.89 -6.66
N LEU A 181 7.24 -11.96 -6.22
CA LEU A 181 6.89 -12.66 -4.99
C LEU A 181 7.09 -14.17 -5.21
N VAL A 182 7.91 -14.79 -4.37
CA VAL A 182 8.23 -16.22 -4.42
C VAL A 182 7.40 -16.97 -3.39
N GLU A 183 7.33 -16.43 -2.18
CA GLU A 183 6.76 -17.14 -1.04
C GLU A 183 6.13 -16.14 -0.06
N LYS A 184 5.11 -16.60 0.64
CA LYS A 184 4.38 -15.86 1.66
C LYS A 184 4.28 -16.76 2.88
N GLU A 185 4.84 -16.30 3.98
CA GLU A 185 4.75 -16.97 5.27
C GLU A 185 3.91 -16.15 6.23
N TRP A 186 3.11 -16.82 7.04
CA TRP A 186 2.27 -16.18 8.04
C TRP A 186 2.58 -16.76 9.41
N ASP A 187 3.01 -15.90 10.33
CA ASP A 187 3.10 -16.24 11.76
C ASP A 187 1.84 -15.75 12.48
N THR A 188 0.96 -16.69 12.85
CA THR A 188 -0.29 -16.40 13.56
C THR A 188 -0.07 -15.97 15.01
N GLU A 189 1.03 -16.40 15.64
CA GLU A 189 1.35 -16.05 17.02
C GLU A 189 1.89 -14.62 17.09
N SER A 190 2.83 -14.29 16.20
CA SER A 190 3.47 -12.97 16.17
C SER A 190 2.68 -11.91 15.39
N LYS A 191 1.65 -12.30 14.60
CA LYS A 191 0.90 -11.42 13.69
C LYS A 191 1.81 -10.70 12.68
N ILE A 192 2.78 -11.45 12.17
CA ILE A 192 3.76 -11.00 11.19
C ILE A 192 3.54 -11.80 9.92
N VAL A 193 3.52 -11.11 8.79
CA VAL A 193 3.53 -11.73 7.47
C VAL A 193 4.88 -11.48 6.84
N THR A 194 5.55 -12.54 6.40
CA THR A 194 6.80 -12.44 5.66
C THR A 194 6.51 -12.62 4.18
N LEU A 195 6.78 -11.59 3.38
CA LEU A 195 6.76 -11.69 1.93
C LEU A 195 8.19 -11.84 1.41
N ILE A 196 8.45 -12.96 0.74
CA ILE A 196 9.77 -13.29 0.21
C ILE A 196 9.78 -13.00 -1.29
N PHE A 197 10.55 -11.99 -1.69
CA PHE A 197 10.71 -11.59 -3.08
C PHE A 197 12.04 -12.12 -3.64
N ASN A 198 12.04 -12.60 -4.88
CA ASN A 198 13.25 -12.68 -5.68
C ASN A 198 13.43 -11.34 -6.40
N VAL A 199 14.52 -10.64 -6.10
CA VAL A 199 14.89 -9.40 -6.77
C VAL A 199 16.08 -9.67 -7.67
N VAL A 200 15.90 -9.41 -8.95
CA VAL A 200 16.93 -9.50 -9.99
C VAL A 200 17.41 -8.10 -10.28
N PHE A 201 18.72 -7.87 -10.23
CA PHE A 201 19.36 -6.60 -10.59
C PHE A 201 20.49 -6.85 -11.60
N ALA A 202 20.36 -6.30 -12.80
CA ALA A 202 21.29 -6.53 -13.91
C ALA A 202 21.74 -5.21 -14.58
N PRO A 203 22.53 -4.36 -13.89
CA PRO A 203 22.95 -3.07 -14.40
C PRO A 203 24.00 -3.18 -15.50
N SER A 204 23.91 -2.33 -16.53
CA SER A 204 24.93 -2.25 -17.61
C SER A 204 26.03 -1.23 -17.33
N LYS A 205 25.78 -0.27 -16.44
CA LYS A 205 26.69 0.82 -16.07
C LYS A 205 26.73 0.98 -14.54
N PRO A 206 27.83 1.53 -13.99
CA PRO A 206 27.87 1.90 -12.58
C PRO A 206 26.77 2.91 -12.26
N MET A 207 26.06 2.69 -11.15
CA MET A 207 24.91 3.51 -10.75
C MET A 207 24.60 3.33 -9.27
N ARG A 208 23.96 4.33 -8.67
CA ARG A 208 23.37 4.23 -7.33
C ARG A 208 22.00 4.89 -7.36
N ASN A 209 20.95 4.09 -7.30
CA ASN A 209 19.57 4.56 -7.31
C ASN A 209 18.76 3.91 -6.19
N GLU A 210 17.67 4.56 -5.81
CA GLU A 210 16.77 4.12 -4.75
C GLU A 210 15.35 3.99 -5.30
N ALA A 211 14.64 2.95 -4.88
CA ALA A 211 13.23 2.73 -5.16
C ALA A 211 12.55 2.26 -3.87
N THR A 212 11.23 2.31 -3.80
CA THR A 212 10.47 1.87 -2.63
C THR A 212 9.49 0.79 -3.04
N VAL A 213 9.54 -0.36 -2.38
CA VAL A 213 8.49 -1.37 -2.50
C VAL A 213 7.35 -0.96 -1.59
N VAL A 214 6.22 -0.65 -2.19
CA VAL A 214 4.98 -0.31 -1.48
C VAL A 214 4.11 -1.56 -1.47
N ILE A 215 3.74 -2.01 -0.28
CA ILE A 215 2.86 -3.15 -0.07
C ILE A 215 1.57 -2.64 0.55
N GLN A 216 0.44 -2.97 -0.07
CA GLN A 216 -0.89 -2.66 0.43
C GLN A 216 -1.66 -3.95 0.64
N CYS A 217 -2.25 -4.11 1.82
CA CYS A 217 -3.16 -5.21 2.11
C CYS A 217 -4.60 -4.81 1.79
N THR A 218 -5.44 -5.76 1.35
CA THR A 218 -6.88 -5.52 1.15
C THR A 218 -7.61 -5.08 2.42
N ALA A 219 -7.08 -5.45 3.60
CA ALA A 219 -7.58 -4.96 4.88
C ALA A 219 -7.32 -3.45 5.09
N GLY A 220 -6.34 -2.86 4.40
CA GLY A 220 -6.07 -1.43 4.43
C GLY A 220 -4.69 -0.98 4.88
N GLY A 221 -3.84 -1.88 5.38
CA GLY A 221 -2.48 -1.53 5.79
C GLY A 221 -1.58 -1.14 4.62
N LEU A 222 -0.68 -0.18 4.85
CA LEU A 222 0.35 0.27 3.91
C LEU A 222 1.74 0.11 4.53
N TRP A 223 2.65 -0.58 3.85
CA TRP A 223 4.05 -0.71 4.24
C TRP A 223 4.96 -0.23 3.10
N LYS A 224 6.02 0.49 3.44
CA LYS A 224 6.99 1.04 2.49
C LYS A 224 8.39 0.56 2.85
N PHE A 225 9.04 -0.14 1.94
CA PHE A 225 10.38 -0.69 2.11
C PHE A 225 11.35 -0.05 1.11
N PRO A 226 12.29 0.80 1.57
CA PRO A 226 13.30 1.37 0.69
C PRO A 226 14.28 0.29 0.19
N LEU A 227 14.49 0.23 -1.12
CA LEU A 227 15.50 -0.59 -1.78
C LEU A 227 16.60 0.31 -2.35
N VAL A 228 17.85 0.00 -2.07
CA VAL A 228 19.03 0.71 -2.56
C VAL A 228 19.78 -0.19 -3.54
N PHE A 229 19.83 0.22 -4.80
CA PHE A 229 20.52 -0.50 -5.87
C PHE A 229 21.87 0.14 -6.15
N ILE A 230 22.95 -0.64 -6.04
CA ILE A 230 24.33 -0.17 -6.23
C ILE A 230 25.02 -1.05 -7.26
N ALA A 231 25.38 -0.46 -8.40
CA ALA A 231 26.28 -1.05 -9.38
C ALA A 231 27.64 -0.36 -9.29
N THR A 232 28.70 -1.10 -8.95
CA THR A 232 30.07 -0.58 -8.97
C THR A 232 30.70 -0.69 -10.35
N GLU A 233 31.93 -0.21 -10.50
CA GLU A 233 32.73 -0.42 -11.71
C GLU A 233 32.76 -1.91 -12.11
N PRO A 234 32.66 -2.21 -13.42
CA PRO A 234 32.77 -3.58 -13.91
C PRO A 234 34.18 -4.12 -13.65
N GLU A 235 34.29 -5.45 -13.60
CA GLU A 235 35.61 -6.07 -13.69
C GLU A 235 36.29 -5.71 -15.02
N VAL A 236 37.60 -5.51 -14.95
CA VAL A 236 38.42 -5.23 -16.13
C VAL A 236 38.52 -6.53 -16.92
N ASP A 237 38.04 -6.51 -18.16
CA ASP A 237 38.00 -7.71 -19.02
C ASP A 237 39.41 -8.30 -19.26
N ASP A 238 40.42 -7.44 -19.46
CA ASP A 238 41.83 -7.82 -19.60
C ASP A 238 42.76 -6.63 -19.31
N VAL A 239 43.98 -6.89 -18.85
CA VAL A 239 45.03 -5.87 -18.65
C VAL A 239 45.98 -5.87 -19.83
N ILE A 240 46.01 -4.77 -20.59
CA ILE A 240 46.97 -4.61 -21.69
C ILE A 240 48.25 -3.97 -21.14
N ASN A 241 49.32 -4.76 -21.07
CA ASN A 241 50.65 -4.25 -20.73
C ASN A 241 51.36 -3.77 -21.99
N ILE A 242 51.74 -2.48 -22.02
CA ILE A 242 52.56 -1.90 -23.08
C ILE A 242 53.97 -1.71 -22.55
N GLU A 243 54.91 -2.49 -23.09
CA GLU A 243 56.32 -2.39 -22.72
C GLU A 243 57.04 -1.35 -23.60
N ALA A 244 57.87 -0.51 -22.97
CA ALA A 244 58.71 0.45 -23.66
C ALA A 244 60.00 -0.21 -24.16
N LEU A 245 60.43 0.13 -25.39
CA LEU A 245 61.70 -0.37 -25.96
C LEU A 245 62.95 0.33 -25.38
N GLY A 246 62.77 1.30 -24.49
CA GLY A 246 63.84 2.03 -23.80
C GLY A 246 63.49 3.49 -23.48
N LEU A 247 64.32 4.15 -22.65
CA LEU A 247 64.14 5.56 -22.30
C LEU A 247 64.33 6.45 -23.54
N ASN A 248 63.41 7.40 -23.76
CA ASN A 248 63.39 8.32 -24.92
C ASN A 248 63.30 7.63 -26.30
N LYS A 249 62.77 6.40 -26.37
CA LYS A 249 62.45 5.73 -27.63
C LYS A 249 60.94 5.58 -27.77
N GLU A 250 60.43 5.88 -28.95
CA GLU A 250 59.02 5.70 -29.27
C GLU A 250 58.70 4.20 -29.37
N SER A 251 57.63 3.77 -28.69
CA SER A 251 57.04 2.45 -28.83
C SER A 251 55.63 2.64 -29.37
N ILE A 252 55.34 2.05 -30.53
CA ILE A 252 54.04 2.15 -31.20
C ILE A 252 53.40 0.77 -31.17
N VAL A 253 52.26 0.67 -30.49
CA VAL A 253 51.44 -0.55 -30.47
C VAL A 253 50.13 -0.26 -31.18
N GLY A 254 49.84 -1.04 -32.22
CA GLY A 254 48.59 -0.96 -32.98
C GLY A 254 47.62 -2.04 -32.54
N PHE A 255 46.41 -1.65 -32.13
CA PHE A 255 45.35 -2.58 -31.79
C PHE A 255 44.41 -2.75 -32.98
N LYS A 256 44.12 -4.00 -33.34
CA LYS A 256 43.12 -4.31 -34.37
C LYS A 256 41.96 -5.03 -33.70
N LEU A 257 40.86 -4.31 -33.53
CA LEU A 257 39.61 -4.87 -33.03
C LEU A 257 38.77 -5.37 -34.21
N THR A 258 38.26 -6.58 -34.11
CA THR A 258 37.32 -7.15 -35.09
C THR A 258 36.08 -7.62 -34.36
N SER A 259 34.91 -7.06 -34.70
CA SER A 259 33.63 -7.60 -34.24
C SER A 259 33.32 -8.88 -35.02
N GLN A 260 33.14 -10.00 -34.32
CA GLN A 260 32.54 -11.20 -34.92
C GLN A 260 31.05 -11.19 -34.56
N THR A 261 30.21 -10.81 -35.52
CA THR A 261 28.77 -11.08 -35.44
C THR A 261 28.56 -12.58 -35.61
N ARG A 262 28.03 -13.25 -34.57
CA ARG A 262 27.53 -14.61 -34.65
C ARG A 262 26.02 -14.59 -34.89
#